data_AF-A0A1Y5U1A6-F1
#
_entry.id   AF-A0A1Y5U1A6-F1
#
_cell.length_a   1.000
_cell.length_b   1.000
_cell.length_c   1.000
_cell.angle_alpha   90.00
_cell.angle_beta   90.00
_cell.angle_gamma   90.00
#
_symmetry.space_group_name_H-M   'P 1'
#
loop_
_entity.id
_entity.type
_entity.pdbx_description
1 polymer ?
#
loop_
_entity_poly.entity_id
_entity_poly.type
_entity_poly.pdbx_seq_one_letter_code
_entity_poly.pdbx_strand_id
1 'polypeptide(L)'
;MQTTPITTARASRPLGEIEFCAWVAQAVPGDRLEYHRGYLVLDTYPLFSALDDKARGELARLAGRAFWAAEQGLVHLVQQRDGPDRFAYIAVARPKPKAAAASLSALLLEEQAA
;
A
#
# COMPACT_ATOMS: atom_id res chain seq x y z
N MET A 1 -2.89 -14.89 -27.90
CA MET A 1 -2.45 -14.58 -26.52
C MET A 1 -3.48 -13.63 -25.94
N GLN A 2 -4.21 -14.02 -24.89
CA GLN A 2 -5.17 -13.12 -24.24
C GLN A 2 -4.41 -12.26 -23.23
N THR A 3 -4.50 -10.95 -23.35
CA THR A 3 -3.86 -10.00 -22.43
C THR A 3 -4.85 -9.67 -21.32
N THR A 4 -4.62 -10.16 -20.11
CA THR A 4 -5.41 -9.75 -18.94
C THR A 4 -5.16 -8.27 -18.66
N PRO A 5 -6.21 -7.43 -18.53
CA PRO A 5 -6.03 -6.01 -18.25
C PRO A 5 -5.44 -5.80 -16.85
N ILE A 6 -4.40 -4.99 -16.77
CA ILE A 6 -3.80 -4.58 -15.49
C ILE A 6 -4.75 -3.57 -14.84
N THR A 7 -5.42 -3.99 -13.75
CA THR A 7 -6.34 -3.12 -12.99
C THR A 7 -5.66 -2.64 -11.72
N THR A 8 -5.74 -1.34 -11.43
CA THR A 8 -5.27 -0.74 -10.18
C THR A 8 -6.47 -0.32 -9.34
N ALA A 9 -6.64 -0.91 -8.17
CA ALA A 9 -7.66 -0.51 -7.21
C ALA A 9 -7.35 0.89 -6.66
N ARG A 10 -8.39 1.69 -6.45
CA ARG A 10 -8.29 3.02 -5.83
C ARG A 10 -9.49 3.21 -4.91
N ALA A 11 -9.24 3.69 -3.70
CA ALA A 11 -10.30 4.10 -2.79
C ALA A 11 -10.95 5.42 -3.24
N SER A 12 -12.24 5.60 -2.96
CA SER A 12 -12.97 6.84 -3.25
C SER A 12 -12.61 7.99 -2.30
N ARG A 13 -11.95 7.67 -1.18
CA ARG A 13 -11.46 8.60 -0.15
C ARG A 13 -9.96 8.36 0.09
N PRO A 14 -9.25 9.30 0.76
CA PRO A 14 -7.88 9.06 1.19
C PRO A 14 -7.76 7.75 1.98
N LEU A 15 -6.74 6.98 1.64
CA LEU A 15 -6.42 5.72 2.29
C LEU A 15 -5.62 6.00 3.57
N GLY A 16 -5.92 5.31 4.65
CA GLY A 16 -5.12 5.34 5.87
C GLY A 16 -4.03 4.26 5.91
N GLU A 17 -3.06 4.42 6.82
CA GLU A 17 -2.02 3.40 7.07
C GLU A 17 -2.61 2.02 7.42
N ILE A 18 -3.63 1.98 8.28
CA ILE A 18 -4.27 0.73 8.72
C ILE A 18 -4.89 -0.02 7.53
N GLU A 19 -5.55 0.71 6.63
CA GLU A 19 -6.21 0.13 5.47
C GLU A 19 -5.20 -0.39 4.45
N PHE A 20 -4.09 0.32 4.29
CA PHE A 20 -2.97 -0.14 3.49
C PHE A 20 -2.38 -1.45 4.07
N CYS A 21 -2.15 -1.52 5.37
CA CYS A 21 -1.68 -2.75 6.02
C CYS A 21 -2.67 -3.90 5.84
N ALA A 22 -3.97 -3.64 6.01
CA ALA A 22 -5.01 -4.64 5.79
C ALA A 22 -5.02 -5.14 4.34
N TRP A 23 -4.82 -4.25 3.37
CA TRP A 23 -4.66 -4.62 1.97
C TRP A 23 -3.40 -5.46 1.75
N VAL A 24 -2.24 -5.07 2.28
CA VAL A 24 -1.00 -5.87 2.16
C VAL A 24 -1.20 -7.28 2.74
N ALA A 25 -1.89 -7.40 3.88
CA ALA A 25 -2.16 -8.68 4.53
C ALA A 25 -3.06 -9.60 3.70
N GLN A 26 -3.98 -9.07 2.89
CA GLN A 26 -4.99 -9.83 2.16
C GLN A 26 -4.70 -9.97 0.66
N ALA A 27 -3.98 -9.02 0.07
CA ALA A 27 -3.71 -8.96 -1.37
C ALA A 27 -3.01 -10.23 -1.88
N VAL A 28 -3.36 -10.64 -3.09
CA VAL A 28 -2.70 -11.71 -3.82
C VAL A 28 -1.59 -11.15 -4.71
N PRO A 29 -0.57 -11.95 -5.08
CA PRO A 29 0.53 -11.44 -5.89
C PRO A 29 0.04 -10.84 -7.21
N GLY A 30 0.48 -9.62 -7.51
CA GLY A 30 0.06 -8.87 -8.69
C GLY A 30 -1.11 -7.93 -8.48
N ASP A 31 -1.83 -8.01 -7.35
CA ASP A 31 -2.82 -6.99 -6.98
C ASP A 31 -2.15 -5.61 -6.90
N ARG A 32 -2.87 -4.58 -7.35
CA ARG A 32 -2.37 -3.20 -7.42
C ARG A 32 -3.29 -2.28 -6.64
N LEU A 33 -2.72 -1.46 -5.77
CA LEU A 33 -3.43 -0.43 -5.03
C LEU A 33 -2.76 0.92 -5.25
N GLU A 34 -3.51 1.88 -5.79
CA GLU A 34 -3.12 3.28 -5.73
C GLU A 34 -3.40 3.80 -4.31
N TYR A 35 -2.33 4.12 -3.59
CA TYR A 35 -2.42 4.60 -2.22
C TYR A 35 -2.36 6.13 -2.13
N HIS A 36 -1.86 6.80 -3.17
CA HIS A 36 -1.85 8.26 -3.26
C HIS A 36 -1.88 8.75 -4.70
N ARG A 37 -2.46 9.93 -4.92
CA ARG A 37 -2.40 10.66 -6.18
C ARG A 37 -2.09 12.12 -5.95
N GLY A 38 -1.10 12.64 -6.68
CA GLY A 38 -0.56 13.98 -6.47
C GLY A 38 0.96 13.94 -6.48
N TYR A 39 1.59 14.82 -5.72
CA TYR A 39 3.04 14.85 -5.56
C TYR A 39 3.39 14.42 -4.14
N LEU A 40 3.62 13.12 -3.91
CA LEU A 40 3.75 12.57 -2.56
C LEU A 40 4.77 13.34 -1.67
N VAL A 41 5.90 13.76 -2.25
CA VAL A 41 6.92 14.53 -1.53
C VAL A 41 6.41 15.92 -1.14
N LEU A 42 5.68 16.61 -2.03
CA LEU A 42 5.14 17.94 -1.74
C LEU A 42 3.94 17.85 -0.79
N ASP A 43 3.08 16.85 -1.01
CA ASP A 43 1.86 16.64 -0.24
C ASP A 43 2.15 16.24 1.21
N THR A 44 3.32 15.68 1.49
CA THR A 44 3.80 15.37 2.85
C THR A 44 4.62 16.50 3.50
N TYR A 45 4.98 17.54 2.76
CA TYR A 45 5.86 18.61 3.24
C TYR A 45 5.07 19.86 3.69
N PRO A 46 5.24 20.34 4.95
CA PRO A 46 4.40 21.42 5.51
C PRO A 46 4.38 22.72 4.70
N LEU A 47 5.49 23.08 4.05
CA LEU A 47 5.59 24.36 3.33
C LEU A 47 4.83 24.36 1.98
N PHE A 48 4.60 23.18 1.39
CA PHE A 48 4.08 23.06 0.02
C PHE A 48 2.74 22.35 -0.08
N SER A 49 2.35 21.62 0.97
CA SER A 49 1.13 20.81 0.95
C SER A 49 -0.12 21.68 1.07
N ALA A 50 -1.12 21.38 0.23
CA ALA A 50 -2.47 21.91 0.40
C ALA A 50 -3.29 21.13 1.45
N LEU A 51 -2.74 20.05 2.01
CA LEU A 51 -3.38 19.26 3.06
C LEU A 51 -3.19 19.94 4.42
N ASP A 52 -4.23 19.84 5.26
CA ASP A 52 -4.10 20.21 6.67
C ASP A 52 -3.08 19.31 7.40
N ASP A 53 -2.66 19.74 8.60
CA ASP A 53 -1.62 19.06 9.37
C ASP A 53 -1.96 17.61 9.70
N LYS A 54 -3.25 17.32 9.91
CA LYS A 54 -3.72 15.97 10.25
C LYS A 54 -3.63 15.06 9.03
N ALA A 55 -4.21 15.47 7.91
CA ALA A 55 -4.22 14.74 6.64
C ALA A 55 -2.80 14.54 6.12
N ARG A 56 -1.94 15.57 6.23
CA ARG A 56 -0.52 15.47 5.90
C ARG A 56 0.20 14.44 6.76
N GLY A 57 -0.05 14.44 8.07
CA GLY A 57 0.51 13.45 8.99
C GLY A 57 0.04 12.02 8.71
N GLU A 58 -1.24 11.85 8.32
CA GLU A 58 -1.79 10.56 7.89
C GLU A 58 -1.12 10.06 6.60
N LEU A 59 -0.96 10.94 5.60
CA LEU A 59 -0.28 10.61 4.35
C LEU A 59 1.19 10.26 4.58
N ALA A 60 1.89 10.98 5.47
CA ALA A 60 3.29 10.68 5.80
C ALA A 60 3.43 9.29 6.46
N ARG A 61 2.54 8.92 7.37
CA ARG A 61 2.50 7.56 7.96
C ARG A 61 2.25 6.49 6.92
N LEU A 62 1.25 6.70 6.05
CA LEU A 62 0.96 5.79 4.94
C LEU A 62 2.17 5.63 4.00
N ALA A 63 2.80 6.73 3.60
CA ALA A 63 3.98 6.71 2.73
C ALA A 63 5.15 5.95 3.36
N GLY A 64 5.43 6.21 4.64
CA GLY A 64 6.45 5.48 5.40
C GLY A 64 6.14 3.98 5.50
N ARG A 65 4.87 3.62 5.70
CA ARG A 65 4.44 2.21 5.74
C ARG A 65 4.56 1.51 4.40
N ALA A 66 4.20 2.19 3.31
CA ALA A 66 4.36 1.70 1.96
C ALA A 66 5.84 1.46 1.62
N PHE A 67 6.71 2.39 2.00
CA PHE A 67 8.16 2.24 1.84
C PHE A 67 8.71 1.07 2.67
N TRP A 68 8.35 0.98 3.95
CA TRP A 68 8.73 -0.15 4.79
C TRP A 68 8.27 -1.49 4.21
N ALA A 69 7.03 -1.59 3.74
CA ALA A 69 6.52 -2.82 3.13
C ALA A 69 7.29 -3.22 1.85
N ALA A 70 7.77 -2.23 1.09
CA ALA A 70 8.63 -2.46 -0.06
C ALA A 70 10.01 -2.99 0.35
N GLU A 71 10.61 -2.43 1.40
CA GLU A 71 11.88 -2.92 1.96
C GLU A 71 11.77 -4.35 2.51
N GLN A 72 10.61 -4.71 3.07
CA GLN A 72 10.30 -6.09 3.48
C GLN A 72 9.96 -7.03 2.31
N GLY A 73 9.97 -6.53 1.07
CA GLY A 73 9.64 -7.31 -0.12
C GLY A 73 8.16 -7.71 -0.24
N LEU A 74 7.27 -7.11 0.54
CA LEU A 74 5.84 -7.39 0.55
C LEU A 74 5.11 -6.71 -0.62
N VAL A 75 5.63 -5.57 -1.07
CA VAL A 75 5.11 -4.83 -2.22
C VAL A 75 6.25 -4.34 -3.12
N HIS A 76 5.92 -4.03 -4.36
CA HIS A 76 6.75 -3.24 -5.25
C HIS A 76 6.08 -1.89 -5.48
N LEU A 77 6.81 -0.78 -5.28
CA LEU A 77 6.27 0.56 -5.46
C LEU A 77 6.50 1.06 -6.88
N VAL A 78 5.45 1.60 -7.48
CA VAL A 78 5.45 2.17 -8.82
C VAL A 78 4.91 3.59 -8.75
N GLN A 79 5.61 4.53 -9.37
CA GLN A 79 5.07 5.84 -9.68
C GLN A 79 4.67 5.85 -11.16
N GLN A 80 3.40 6.13 -11.43
CA GLN A 80 2.87 6.24 -12.78
C GLN A 80 2.48 7.69 -13.07
N ARG A 81 2.97 8.26 -14.17
CA ARG A 81 2.58 9.60 -14.62
C ARG A 81 1.37 9.50 -15.56
N ASP A 82 0.23 10.02 -15.11
CA ASP A 82 -1.04 10.02 -15.84
C ASP A 82 -1.30 11.33 -16.62
N GLY A 83 -0.42 12.31 -16.46
CA GLY A 83 -0.49 13.59 -17.16
C GLY A 83 0.48 14.62 -16.55
N PRO A 84 0.44 15.86 -17.02
CA PRO A 84 1.06 16.99 -16.32
C PRO A 84 0.54 17.04 -14.89
N ASP A 85 1.44 17.09 -13.92
CA ASP A 85 1.10 17.23 -12.49
C ASP A 85 0.19 16.13 -11.90
N ARG A 86 0.06 14.99 -12.58
CA ARG A 86 -0.75 13.86 -12.13
C ARG A 86 0.10 12.61 -12.05
N PHE A 87 0.47 12.24 -10.83
CA PHE A 87 1.20 11.01 -10.54
C PHE A 87 0.37 10.12 -9.62
N ALA A 88 0.22 8.86 -10.01
CA ALA A 88 -0.34 7.81 -9.19
C ALA A 88 0.80 7.05 -8.50
N TYR A 89 0.70 6.89 -7.20
CA TYR A 89 1.61 6.07 -6.40
C TYR A 89 0.93 4.75 -6.10
N ILE A 90 1.50 3.67 -6.63
CA ILE A 90 0.89 2.35 -6.69
C ILE A 90 1.77 1.35 -5.94
N ALA A 91 1.18 0.60 -5.03
CA ALA A 91 1.78 -0.60 -4.46
C ALA A 91 1.30 -1.83 -5.24
N VAL A 92 2.23 -2.69 -5.64
CA VAL A 92 1.96 -3.96 -6.31
C VAL A 92 2.32 -5.09 -5.36
N ALA A 93 1.35 -5.92 -4.97
CA ALA A 93 1.57 -6.99 -4.01
C ALA A 93 2.54 -8.05 -4.54
N ARG A 94 3.46 -8.48 -3.68
CA ARG A 94 4.45 -9.53 -3.97
C ARG A 94 4.03 -10.86 -3.35
N PRO A 95 4.58 -12.00 -3.83
CA PRO A 95 4.46 -13.28 -3.14
C PRO A 95 4.90 -13.16 -1.68
N LYS A 96 4.00 -13.48 -0.75
CA LYS A 96 4.31 -13.50 0.68
C LYS A 96 5.25 -14.68 0.99
N PRO A 97 6.23 -14.51 1.89
CA PRO A 97 7.05 -15.63 2.34
C PRO A 97 6.17 -16.76 2.89
N LYS A 98 6.44 -18.01 2.52
CA LYS A 98 5.67 -19.18 3.01
C LYS A 98 5.60 -19.26 4.53
N ALA A 99 6.61 -18.75 5.24
CA ALA A 99 6.64 -18.67 6.70
C ALA A 99 5.63 -17.66 7.30
N ALA A 100 5.25 -16.62 6.55
CA ALA A 100 4.25 -15.64 6.97
C ALA A 100 2.81 -16.12 6.70
N ALA A 101 2.65 -17.28 6.08
CA ALA A 101 1.36 -17.88 5.74
C ALA A 101 0.84 -18.84 6.84
N ALA A 102 1.35 -18.75 8.07
CA ALA A 102 0.70 -19.40 9.19
C ALA A 102 -0.72 -18.81 9.32
N SER A 103 -1.74 -19.66 9.16
CA SER A 103 -3.12 -19.22 9.33
C SER A 103 -3.37 -18.91 10.80
N LEU A 104 -4.24 -17.95 11.09
CA LEU A 104 -4.68 -17.67 12.47
C LEU A 104 -5.20 -18.95 13.16
N SER A 105 -5.85 -19.83 12.39
CA SER A 105 -6.29 -21.15 12.85
C SER A 105 -5.12 -22.06 13.25
N ALA A 106 -4.00 -22.03 12.52
CA ALA A 106 -2.82 -22.82 12.87
C ALA A 106 -2.17 -22.33 14.18
N LEU A 107 -2.07 -21.00 14.37
CA LEU A 107 -1.51 -20.41 15.58
C LEU A 107 -2.36 -20.71 16.83
N LEU A 108 -3.69 -20.66 16.70
CA LEU A 108 -4.61 -20.99 17.80
C LEU A 108 -4.56 -22.48 18.20
N LEU A 109 -4.28 -23.37 17.25
CA LEU A 109 -4.12 -24.81 17.53
C LEU A 109 -2.81 -25.11 18.27
N GLU A 110 -1.73 -24.38 17.98
CA GLU A 110 -0.44 -24.51 18.68
C GLU A 110 -0.53 -24.02 20.14
N GLU A 111 -1.27 -22.93 20.41
CA GLU A 111 -1.44 -22.40 21.77
C GLU A 111 -2.23 -23.37 22.68
N GLN A 112 -3.20 -24.10 22.14
CA GLN A 112 -3.98 -25.09 22.90
C GLN A 112 -3.20 -26.39 23.19
N ALA A 113 -2.06 -26.60 22.52
CA ALA A 113 -1.22 -27.79 22.68
C ALA A 113 -0.02 -27.57 23.65
N ALA A 114 0.16 -26.34 24.16
CA ALA A 114 1.21 -25.94 25.11
C ALA A 114 0.68 -25.86 26.54
#